data_AF-A0A0E3WVS1-F1
#
_entry.id   AF-A0A0E3WVS1-F1
#
_cell.length_a   1.000
_cell.length_b   1.000
_cell.length_c   1.000
_cell.angle_alpha   90.00
_cell.angle_beta   90.00
_cell.angle_gamma   90.00
#
_symmetry.space_group_name_H-M   'P 1'
#
loop_
_entity.id
_entity.type
_entity.pdbx_description
1 polymer ?
#
loop_
_entity_poly.entity_id
_entity_poly.type
_entity_poly.pdbx_seq_one_letter_code
_entity_poly.pdbx_strand_id
1 'polypeptide(L)' 'MPVEEGETYDVTIQDIARQGDGIARIEGFVVFVPNTSVGDEVQIKVERVLPKFAFASVVE' A
#
# COMPACT_ATOMS: atom_id res chain seq x y z
N MET A 1 8.11 -13.43 2.80
CA MET A 1 7.02 -12.89 1.94
C MET A 1 7.28 -11.39 1.86
N PRO A 2 7.08 -10.70 0.73
CA PRO A 2 7.49 -9.28 0.59
C PRO A 2 6.71 -8.33 1.53
N VAL A 3 5.59 -8.80 2.09
CA VAL A 3 4.77 -8.11 3.09
C VAL A 3 4.19 -9.13 4.06
N GLU A 4 4.03 -8.75 5.33
CA GLU A 4 3.36 -9.53 6.37
C GLU A 4 2.08 -8.84 6.89
N GLU A 5 1.06 -9.63 7.21
CA GLU A 5 -0.21 -9.14 7.77
C GLU A 5 0.02 -8.63 9.20
N GLY A 6 -0.43 -7.41 9.47
CA GLY A 6 -0.32 -6.74 10.76
C GLY A 6 0.93 -5.86 10.92
N GLU A 7 1.89 -5.95 10.00
CA GLU A 7 3.08 -5.10 9.98
C GLU A 7 2.83 -3.77 9.28
N THR A 8 3.64 -2.78 9.67
CA THR A 8 3.70 -1.45 9.07
C THR A 8 4.93 -1.29 8.21
N TYR A 9 4.74 -0.72 7.03
CA TYR A 9 5.80 -0.45 6.08
C TYR A 9 5.69 0.99 5.59
N ASP A 10 6.81 1.67 5.50
CA ASP A 10 6.91 2.98 4.89
C ASP A 10 7.00 2.80 3.37
N VAL A 11 5.99 3.31 2.66
CA VAL A 11 5.92 3.20 1.20
C VAL A 11 5.65 4.54 0.57
N THR A 12 6.20 4.71 -0.62
CA THR A 12 5.88 5.83 -1.49
C THR A 12 4.79 5.44 -2.46
N ILE A 13 3.75 6.24 -2.52
CA ILE A 13 2.65 6.04 -3.46
C ILE A 13 3.11 6.48 -4.84
N GLN A 14 3.20 5.52 -5.77
CA GLN A 14 3.68 5.78 -7.12
C GLN A 14 2.57 6.19 -8.08
N ASP A 15 1.32 5.78 -7.80
CA ASP A 15 0.19 6.05 -8.66
C ASP A 15 -1.13 6.10 -7.86
N ILE A 16 -2.17 6.72 -8.43
CA ILE A 16 -3.53 6.73 -7.91
C ILE A 16 -4.46 6.17 -8.99
N ALA A 17 -5.28 5.20 -8.61
CA ALA A 17 -6.42 4.79 -9.41
C ALA A 17 -7.48 5.91 -9.45
N ARG A 18 -8.22 6.05 -10.56
CA ARG A 18 -9.26 7.08 -10.74
C ARG A 18 -10.34 7.12 -9.65
N GLN A 19 -10.47 6.07 -8.85
CA GLN A 19 -11.41 5.98 -7.74
C GLN A 19 -10.89 6.64 -6.44
N GLY A 20 -9.62 7.05 -6.39
CA GLY A 20 -8.96 7.60 -5.19
C GLY A 20 -8.18 6.57 -4.37
N ASP A 21 -7.97 5.37 -4.92
CA ASP A 21 -7.13 4.33 -4.31
C ASP A 21 -5.68 4.53 -4.74
N GLY A 22 -4.76 4.75 -3.81
CA GLY A 22 -3.34 4.79 -4.15
C GLY A 22 -2.74 3.40 -4.30
N ILE A 23 -1.73 3.36 -5.16
CA ILE A 23 -1.03 2.15 -5.55
C ILE A 23 0.41 2.29 -5.07
N ALA A 24 0.72 1.54 -4.02
CA ALA A 24 2.09 1.34 -3.55
C ALA A 24 2.70 0.11 -4.22
N ARG A 25 4.01 0.14 -4.46
CA ARG A 25 4.75 -0.99 -5.02
C ARG A 25 5.96 -1.30 -4.14
N ILE A 26 5.93 -2.47 -3.51
CA ILE A 26 7.01 -2.97 -2.64
C ILE A 26 7.71 -4.09 -3.39
N GLU A 27 8.92 -3.84 -3.90
CA GLU A 27 9.74 -4.84 -4.62
C GLU A 27 9.00 -5.57 -5.77
N GLY A 28 8.07 -4.88 -6.44
CA GLY A 28 7.24 -5.43 -7.52
C GLY A 28 5.90 -6.04 -7.06
N PHE A 29 5.64 -6.06 -5.76
CA PHE A 29 4.37 -6.44 -5.16
C PHE A 29 3.43 -5.23 -5.09
N VAL A 30 2.19 -5.39 -5.53
CA VAL A 30 1.20 -4.29 -5.55
C VAL A 30 0.45 -4.26 -4.24
N VAL A 31 0.45 -3.11 -3.59
CA VAL A 31 -0.31 -2.85 -2.36
C VAL A 31 -1.30 -1.73 -2.62
N PHE A 32 -2.57 -2.02 -2.38
CA PHE A 32 -3.65 -1.05 -2.50
C PHE A 32 -3.84 -0.34 -1.18
N VAL A 33 -3.81 0.99 -1.24
CA VAL A 33 -3.90 1.88 -0.07
C VAL A 33 -4.96 2.95 -0.34
N PRO A 34 -6.17 2.83 0.21
CA PRO A 34 -7.20 3.84 0.03
C PRO A 34 -6.83 5.13 0.78
N ASN A 35 -7.34 6.28 0.33
CA ASN A 35 -7.10 7.60 0.93
C ASN A 35 -5.65 8.08 0.88
N THR A 36 -4.95 7.85 -0.23
CA THR A 36 -3.56 8.31 -0.42
C THR A 36 -3.40 9.14 -1.69
N SER A 37 -2.33 9.92 -1.75
CA SER A 37 -1.98 10.78 -2.89
C SER A 37 -0.71 10.33 -3.61
N VAL A 38 -0.59 10.58 -4.92
CA VAL A 38 0.64 10.28 -5.68
C VAL A 38 1.77 11.14 -5.16
N GLY A 39 2.90 10.51 -4.83
CA GLY A 39 4.07 11.18 -4.29
C GLY A 39 4.07 11.36 -2.77
N ASP A 40 3.03 10.89 -2.07
CA ASP A 40 3.07 10.83 -0.61
C ASP A 40 3.93 9.66 -0.13
N GLU A 41 4.74 9.94 0.89
CA GLU A 41 5.43 8.95 1.71
C GLU A 41 4.60 8.76 2.97
N VAL A 42 3.89 7.64 3.05
CA VAL A 42 3.00 7.32 4.18
C VAL A 42 3.35 5.96 4.75
N GLN A 43 3.13 5.81 6.05
CA GLN A 43 3.24 4.52 6.67
C GLN A 43 1.93 3.76 6.43
N ILE A 44 2.04 2.53 5.94
CA ILE A 44 0.89 1.69 5.64
C ILE A 44 0.93 0.46 6.52
N LYS A 45 -0.21 0.11 7.10
CA LYS A 45 -0.38 -1.13 7.84
C LYS A 45 -1.06 -2.16 6.95
N VAL A 46 -0.37 -3.26 6.71
CA VAL A 46 -0.89 -4.36 5.90
C VAL A 46 -1.97 -5.08 6.71
N GLU A 47 -3.21 -5.02 6.23
CA GLU A 47 -4.33 -5.69 6.90
C GLU A 47 -4.50 -7.11 6.37
N ARG A 48 -4.30 -7.30 5.06
CA ARG A 48 -4.44 -8.59 4.39
C ARG A 48 -3.46 -8.77 3.25
N VAL A 49 -2.84 -9.94 3.17
CA VAL A 49 -1.95 -10.31 2.07
C VAL A 49 -2.61 -11.40 1.22
N LEU A 50 -2.81 -11.12 -0.07
CA LEU A 50 -3.32 -12.08 -1.04
C LEU A 50 -2.20 -12.56 -1.96
N PRO A 51 -2.39 -13.67 -2.72
CA PRO A 51 -1.34 -14.24 -3.55
C PRO A 51 -0.80 -13.33 -4.67
N LYS A 52 -1.54 -12.26 -5.03
CA LYS A 52 -1.19 -11.33 -6.13
C LYS A 52 -1.03 -9.87 -5.71
N PHE A 53 -1.56 -9.48 -4.55
CA PHE A 53 -1.57 -8.11 -4.04
C PHE A 53 -1.87 -8.10 -2.54
N ALA A 54 -1.63 -6.98 -1.87
CA ALA A 54 -2.05 -6.79 -0.48
C ALA A 54 -2.97 -5.59 -0.34
N PHE A 55 -3.79 -5.63 0.70
CA PHE A 55 -4.53 -4.48 1.18
C PHE A 55 -3.82 -3.92 2.41
N ALA A 56 -3.59 -2.62 2.38
CA ALA A 56 -3.07 -1.90 3.52
C ALA A 56 -3.86 -0.61 3.72
N SER A 57 -3.84 -0.12 4.96
CA SER A 57 -4.47 1.15 5.33
C SER A 57 -3.38 2.10 5.79
N VAL A 58 -3.55 3.40 5.51
CA VAL A 58 -2.65 4.43 6.02
C VAL A 58 -2.74 4.47 7.54
N VAL A 59 -1.59 4.43 8.20
CA VAL A 59 -1.42 4.77 9.61
C VAL A 59 -0.46 5.94 9.64
N GLU A 60 -0.85 7.03 10.30
CA GLU A 60 -0.25 8.38 10.21
C GLU A 60 1.29 8.44 10.14
#